data_AF-A7RUI2-F1
#
_entry.id   AF-A7RUI2-F1
#
_cell.length_a   1.000
_cell.length_b   1.000
_cell.length_c   1.000
_cell.angle_alpha   90.00
_cell.angle_beta   90.00
_cell.angle_gamma   90.00
#
_symmetry.space_group_name_H-M   'P 1'
#
loop_
_entity.id
_entity.type
_entity.pdbx_description
1 polymer ?
#
loop_
_entity_poly.entity_id
_entity_poly.type
_entity_poly.pdbx_seq_one_letter_code
_entity_poly.pdbx_strand_id
1 'polypeptide(L)'
;CKGNPCKNGGTCHFKSPGVFSCTCAAGFSGNQCETDIDDCLGISCLNGGQCIDRVNTYTCNCTSPFYGSRCEKGSYPRKSAGAPVL
;
A
#
# COMPACT_ATOMS: atom_id res chain seq x y z
N CYS A 1 -7.18 -6.56 -28.37
CA CYS A 1 -5.83 -6.14 -27.90
C CYS A 1 -5.23 -4.98 -28.66
N LYS A 2 -5.53 -4.82 -29.96
CA LYS A 2 -5.24 -3.55 -30.67
C LYS A 2 -5.80 -2.37 -29.84
N GLY A 3 -4.96 -1.37 -29.58
CA GLY A 3 -5.31 -0.20 -28.76
C GLY A 3 -4.94 -0.27 -27.27
N ASN A 4 -4.27 -1.34 -26.82
CA ASN A 4 -3.81 -1.50 -25.43
C ASN A 4 -4.91 -1.23 -24.38
N PRO A 5 -6.00 -2.03 -24.39
CA PRO A 5 -7.13 -1.81 -23.50
C PRO A 5 -6.78 -2.07 -22.02
N CYS A 6 -5.87 -3.00 -21.74
CA CYS A 6 -5.41 -3.28 -20.38
C CYS A 6 -4.43 -2.21 -19.91
N LYS A 7 -4.72 -1.59 -18.76
CA LYS A 7 -3.95 -0.55 -18.10
C LYS A 7 -2.95 -1.15 -17.10
N ASN A 8 -2.10 -0.28 -16.53
CA ASN A 8 -1.26 -0.60 -15.38
C ASN A 8 -0.41 -1.88 -15.53
N GLY A 9 0.18 -2.07 -16.72
CA GLY A 9 1.01 -3.26 -17.01
C GLY A 9 0.22 -4.55 -17.22
N GLY A 10 -1.10 -4.47 -17.34
CA GLY A 10 -1.96 -5.61 -17.62
C GLY A 10 -1.68 -6.24 -18.99
N THR A 11 -1.71 -7.58 -19.03
CA THR A 11 -1.52 -8.36 -20.26
C THR A 11 -2.87 -8.58 -20.94
N CYS A 12 -2.98 -8.18 -22.21
CA CYS A 12 -4.20 -8.37 -22.99
C CYS A 12 -4.25 -9.73 -23.67
N HIS A 13 -5.39 -10.41 -23.52
CA HIS A 13 -5.71 -11.65 -24.20
C HIS A 13 -6.83 -11.43 -25.20
N PHE A 14 -6.55 -11.68 -26.47
CA PHE A 14 -7.57 -11.65 -27.51
C PHE A 14 -8.48 -12.88 -27.38
N LYS A 15 -9.79 -12.68 -27.47
CA LYS A 15 -10.79 -13.76 -27.44
C LYS A 15 -11.54 -13.86 -28.76
N SER A 16 -12.11 -12.75 -29.24
CA SER A 16 -12.78 -12.63 -30.54
C SER A 16 -12.87 -11.15 -30.97
N PRO A 17 -13.32 -10.82 -32.19
CA PRO A 17 -13.48 -9.43 -32.60
C PRO A 17 -14.37 -8.65 -31.61
N GLY A 18 -13.83 -7.58 -31.02
CA GLY A 18 -14.51 -6.79 -29.98
C GLY A 18 -14.45 -7.37 -28.57
N VAL A 19 -14.00 -8.63 -28.38
CA VAL A 19 -13.95 -9.29 -27.08
C VAL A 19 -12.50 -9.57 -26.66
N PHE A 20 -12.16 -9.16 -25.45
CA PHE A 20 -10.84 -9.36 -24.85
C PHE A 20 -10.99 -9.65 -23.36
N SER A 21 -9.92 -10.14 -22.75
CA SER A 21 -9.77 -10.21 -21.30
C SER A 21 -8.39 -9.71 -20.89
N CYS A 22 -8.27 -9.14 -19.70
CA CYS A 22 -6.98 -8.71 -19.15
C CYS A 22 -6.54 -9.62 -18.01
N THR A 23 -5.24 -9.95 -17.97
CA THR A 23 -4.59 -10.41 -16.75
C THR A 23 -3.89 -9.21 -16.12
N CYS A 24 -4.30 -8.82 -14.93
CA CYS A 24 -3.76 -7.66 -14.25
C CYS A 24 -2.41 -7.96 -13.60
N ALA A 25 -1.53 -6.97 -13.59
CA ALA A 25 -0.35 -7.00 -12.75
C ALA A 25 -0.78 -6.99 -11.26
N ALA A 26 0.12 -7.45 -10.38
CA ALA A 26 -0.13 -7.44 -8.94
C ALA A 26 -0.41 -6.01 -8.46
N GLY A 27 -1.38 -5.86 -7.56
CA GLY A 27 -1.87 -4.57 -7.07
C GLY A 27 -2.99 -3.92 -7.90
N PHE A 28 -3.38 -4.49 -9.05
CA PHE A 28 -4.44 -3.91 -9.89
C PHE A 28 -5.63 -4.86 -10.08
N SER A 29 -6.80 -4.27 -10.27
CA SER A 29 -8.07 -4.96 -10.52
C SER A 29 -8.93 -4.21 -11.55
N GLY A 30 -10.10 -4.78 -11.86
CA GLY A 30 -11.00 -4.27 -12.90
C GLY A 30 -10.84 -5.00 -14.24
N ASN A 31 -11.81 -4.81 -15.13
CA ASN A 31 -11.86 -5.53 -16.42
C ASN A 31 -10.71 -5.12 -17.35
N GLN A 32 -10.21 -3.90 -17.18
CA GLN A 32 -9.09 -3.32 -17.90
C GLN A 32 -7.90 -3.06 -16.99
N CYS A 33 -7.87 -3.62 -15.77
CA CYS A 33 -6.82 -3.37 -14.78
C CYS A 33 -6.67 -1.89 -14.41
N GLU A 34 -7.76 -1.14 -14.46
CA GLU A 34 -7.83 0.31 -14.26
C GLU A 34 -7.82 0.73 -12.80
N THR A 35 -8.12 -0.19 -11.89
CA THR A 35 -8.28 0.10 -10.46
C THR A 35 -7.02 -0.33 -9.71
N ASP A 36 -6.36 0.61 -9.04
CA ASP A 36 -5.35 0.33 -8.01
C ASP A 36 -6.07 -0.23 -6.78
N ILE A 37 -5.60 -1.36 -6.25
CA ILE A 37 -6.21 -2.01 -5.10
C ILE A 37 -5.80 -1.23 -3.85
N ASP A 38 -6.77 -0.80 -3.05
CA ASP A 38 -6.50 -0.12 -1.78
C ASP A 38 -5.87 -1.08 -0.77
N ASP A 39 -4.54 -1.04 -0.69
CA ASP A 39 -3.73 -1.86 0.21
C ASP A 39 -3.77 -1.36 1.66
N CYS A 40 -4.43 -0.22 1.93
CA CYS A 40 -4.70 0.27 3.28
C CYS A 40 -5.94 -0.35 3.91
N LEU A 41 -6.79 -1.06 3.17
CA LEU A 41 -7.97 -1.72 3.72
C LEU A 41 -7.59 -2.75 4.80
N GLY A 42 -8.09 -2.51 6.02
CA GLY A 42 -7.81 -3.36 7.19
C GLY A 42 -6.44 -3.12 7.83
N ILE A 43 -5.62 -2.21 7.30
CA ILE A 43 -4.35 -1.83 7.89
C ILE A 43 -4.57 -0.76 8.95
N SER A 44 -3.94 -0.95 10.11
CA SER A 44 -3.89 0.09 11.16
C SER A 44 -2.46 0.52 11.40
N CYS A 45 -2.14 1.75 11.01
CA CYS A 45 -0.93 2.45 11.44
C CYS A 45 -1.16 2.99 12.86
N LEU A 46 -0.27 2.66 13.79
CA LEU A 46 -0.41 2.99 15.20
C LEU A 46 0.07 4.41 15.49
N ASN A 47 -0.20 4.88 16.71
CA ASN A 47 0.32 6.15 17.25
C ASN A 47 0.07 7.37 16.34
N GLY A 48 -1.10 7.42 15.71
CA GLY A 48 -1.49 8.50 14.80
C GLY A 48 -0.76 8.49 13.45
N GLY A 49 -0.20 7.35 13.04
CA GLY A 49 0.33 7.18 11.69
C GLY A 49 -0.77 7.15 10.65
N GLN A 50 -0.47 7.64 9.44
CA GLN A 50 -1.38 7.60 8.30
C GLN A 50 -0.98 6.48 7.35
N CYS A 51 -1.94 5.61 6.99
CA CYS A 51 -1.70 4.63 5.93
C CYS A 51 -1.67 5.32 4.56
N ILE A 52 -0.65 5.00 3.78
CA ILE A 52 -0.46 5.47 2.42
C ILE A 52 -0.49 4.26 1.51
N ASP A 53 -1.51 4.24 0.66
CA ASP A 53 -1.71 3.23 -0.38
C ASP A 53 -0.56 3.26 -1.40
N ARG A 54 -0.14 2.08 -1.86
CA ARG A 54 0.92 1.88 -2.84
C ARG A 54 0.52 0.70 -3.73
N VAL A 55 1.20 0.56 -4.86
CA VAL A 55 0.92 -0.59 -5.74
C VAL A 55 1.36 -1.90 -5.07
N ASN A 56 0.39 -2.76 -4.76
CA ASN A 56 0.59 -4.10 -4.19
C ASN A 56 1.28 -4.08 -2.81
N THR A 57 1.17 -2.98 -2.08
CA THR A 57 1.72 -2.81 -0.73
C THR A 57 1.18 -1.55 -0.07
N TYR A 58 1.53 -1.31 1.19
CA TYR A 58 1.22 -0.05 1.86
C TYR A 58 2.44 0.47 2.60
N THR A 59 2.40 1.74 2.97
CA THR A 59 3.38 2.35 3.88
C THR A 59 2.68 3.15 4.96
N CYS A 60 3.14 3.08 6.21
CA CYS A 60 2.67 3.97 7.25
C CYS A 60 3.56 5.22 7.32
N ASN A 61 2.98 6.40 7.11
CA ASN A 61 3.62 7.66 7.41
C ASN A 61 3.50 7.93 8.92
N CYS A 62 4.63 7.85 9.63
CA CYS A 62 4.65 7.95 11.08
C CYS A 62 4.79 9.40 11.55
N THR A 63 3.97 9.76 12.54
CA THR A 63 4.13 11.01 13.28
C THR A 63 5.32 10.87 14.24
N SER A 64 6.20 11.87 14.28
CA SER A 64 7.33 11.89 15.22
C SER A 64 6.85 11.84 16.68
N PRO A 65 7.52 11.12 17.60
CA PRO A 65 8.78 10.38 17.45
C PRO A 65 8.58 8.88 17.15
N PHE A 66 7.46 8.50 16.53
CA PHE A 66 7.14 7.11 16.25
C PHE A 66 7.76 6.63 14.93
N TYR A 67 8.05 5.33 14.86
CA TYR A 67 8.68 4.66 13.73
C TYR A 67 8.34 3.16 13.75
N GLY A 68 8.85 2.41 12.76
CA GLY A 68 8.47 1.02 12.51
C GLY A 68 7.50 0.93 11.34
N SER A 69 7.28 -0.28 10.82
CA SER A 69 6.45 -0.49 9.62
C SER A 69 4.98 -0.11 9.85
N ARG A 70 4.52 -0.15 11.11
CA ARG A 70 3.18 0.27 11.53
C ARG A 70 3.23 1.40 12.56
N CYS A 71 4.33 2.14 12.64
CA CYS A 71 4.53 3.20 13.63
C CYS A 71 4.39 2.74 15.08
N GLU A 72 4.67 1.47 15.36
CA GLU A 72 4.46 0.81 16.65
C GLU A 72 5.56 1.12 17.68
N LYS A 73 6.70 1.64 17.24
CA LYS A 73 7.86 1.95 18.09
C LYS A 73 7.92 3.45 18.33
N GLY A 74 8.32 3.85 19.53
CA GLY A 74 8.57 5.25 19.88
C GLY A 74 10.03 5.47 20.26
N SER A 75 10.63 6.56 19.76
CA SER A 75 12.00 6.97 20.10
C SER A 75 12.06 7.89 21.32
N TYR A 76 11.03 7.89 22.17
CA TYR A 76 11.15 8.57 23.45
C TYR A 76 12.37 8.00 24.18
N PRO A 77 13.29 8.84 24.67
CA PRO A 77 14.32 8.34 25.55
C PRO A 77 13.55 7.71 26.72
N ARG A 78 13.64 6.38 26.84
CA ARG A 78 13.33 5.74 28.11
C ARG A 78 14.16 6.54 29.11
N LYS A 79 13.52 7.34 29.98
CA LYS A 79 14.20 7.75 31.21
C LYS A 79 14.73 6.45 31.76
N SER A 80 16.06 6.31 31.72
CA SER A 80 16.77 5.18 32.28
C SER A 80 16.10 4.89 33.61
N ALA A 81 15.64 3.66 33.80
CA ALA A 81 15.23 3.22 35.12
C ALA A 81 16.37 3.59 36.09
N GLY A 82 16.13 4.56 36.97
CA GLY A 82 17.09 5.02 38.00
C GLY A 82 18.08 6.11 37.58
N ALA A 83 17.64 7.37 37.50
CA ALA A 83 18.50 8.51 37.81
C ALA A 83 18.00 9.12 39.12
N PRO A 84 18.80 9.11 40.21
CA PRO A 84 18.39 9.73 41.47
C PRO A 84 18.25 11.23 41.26
N VAL A 85 17.14 11.78 41.75
CA VAL A 85 16.97 13.23 41.88
C VAL A 85 17.94 13.68 42.96
N LEU A 86 18.92 14.50 42.60
CA LEU A 86 19.80 15.20 43.54
C LEU A 86 19.00 16.25 44.33
#